data_AF-A0A8S3T732-F1
#
_entry.id   AF-A0A8S3T732-F1
#
_cell.length_a   1.000
_cell.length_b   1.000
_cell.length_c   1.000
_cell.angle_alpha   90.00
_cell.angle_beta   90.00
_cell.angle_gamma   90.00
#
_symmetry.space_group_name_H-M   'P 1'
#
loop_
_entity.id
_entity.type
_entity.pdbx_description
1 polymer ?
#
loop_
_entity_poly.entity_id
_entity_poly.type
_entity_poly.pdbx_seq_one_letter_code
_entity_poly.pdbx_strand_id
1 'polypeptide(L)'
;MHLRSKFDGGKMFNHCNRGSWHTRCYGAALRFNRGPKWSTSTWQDITNTIPGYHFDKLFTERQLALENNNIIKSKPEIKSSRWKRKMASVKEGNTKKARMHYGNQSIQVEEDITKSELEEKKTIFMNQNYNLELSHIKEIEKHTKLQLTSASWMDERKKRLTASNFGLVYKRNPKIPVTPLVNSLLYSTFKGNKATRFGLREERVTIQEYVQQKAKQKVKLKVENMGLVVDEEVQFLGASSDGKVIDQHNNEGLIEIKNVLHNKEMTLLQATSSIKTFCLEKNNNELTLKKNHNYFYQCQGLMNICKLPWIDFIVRTTNPNPYDINIERIYRDSVMWEQNLLPKLKAFFLNAMLPELTHPRHKKYPGIREPGIWVCIL
;
A
#
# COMPACT_ATOMS: atom_id res chain seq x y z
N MET A 1 -9.65 57.69 -13.50
CA MET A 1 -9.50 56.64 -12.46
C MET A 1 -8.01 56.30 -12.36
N HIS A 2 -7.39 56.59 -11.21
CA HIS A 2 -5.94 56.71 -11.04
C HIS A 2 -5.20 55.38 -11.23
N LEU A 3 -4.11 55.39 -12.00
CA LEU A 3 -3.26 54.25 -12.37
C LEU A 3 -2.66 53.46 -11.17
N ARG A 4 -2.73 54.02 -9.96
CA ARG A 4 -2.16 53.47 -8.72
C ARG A 4 -3.04 52.41 -8.06
N SER A 5 -4.33 52.36 -8.38
CA SER A 5 -5.28 51.37 -7.82
C SER A 5 -5.03 49.94 -8.29
N LYS A 6 -4.14 49.74 -9.29
CA LYS A 6 -3.89 48.45 -9.95
C LYS A 6 -2.97 47.49 -9.17
N PHE A 7 -2.23 47.97 -8.16
CA PHE A 7 -1.22 47.14 -7.49
C PHE A 7 -1.63 46.58 -6.13
N ASP A 8 -2.76 47.01 -5.58
CA ASP A 8 -3.13 46.64 -4.22
C ASP A 8 -4.56 46.12 -4.02
N GLY A 9 -5.47 46.33 -4.98
CA GLY A 9 -6.84 45.85 -4.99
C GLY A 9 -7.04 44.78 -6.05
N GLY A 10 -7.28 43.54 -5.65
CA GLY A 10 -7.49 42.42 -6.57
C GLY A 10 -8.66 42.63 -7.56
N LYS A 11 -8.52 41.98 -8.72
CA LYS A 11 -9.52 41.67 -9.77
C LYS A 11 -10.77 42.57 -9.85
N MET A 12 -10.62 43.83 -10.25
CA MET A 12 -11.69 44.62 -10.89
C MET A 12 -11.08 45.55 -11.97
N PHE A 13 -10.76 45.00 -13.16
CA PHE A 13 -10.43 45.64 -14.47
C PHE A 13 -9.00 45.47 -15.09
N ASN A 14 -8.96 45.65 -16.42
CA ASN A 14 -8.32 44.88 -17.52
C ASN A 14 -6.76 44.85 -17.61
N HIS A 15 -6.22 43.75 -18.17
CA HIS A 15 -4.87 43.20 -17.93
C HIS A 15 -3.80 43.39 -19.05
N CYS A 16 -4.03 44.21 -20.07
CA CYS A 16 -3.25 44.14 -21.32
C CYS A 16 -2.21 45.25 -21.62
N ASN A 17 -1.77 46.08 -20.67
CA ASN A 17 -0.82 47.19 -20.98
C ASN A 17 0.66 46.88 -20.66
N ARG A 18 1.56 47.33 -21.56
CA ARG A 18 3.03 47.26 -21.50
C ARG A 18 3.57 47.92 -20.22
N GLY A 19 4.61 47.33 -19.61
CA GLY A 19 5.24 47.83 -18.36
C GLY A 19 4.63 47.30 -17.05
N SER A 20 3.46 46.68 -17.08
CA SER A 20 2.74 46.20 -15.88
C SER A 20 3.46 45.12 -15.07
N TRP A 21 4.35 44.32 -15.66
CA TRP A 21 5.10 43.28 -14.95
C TRP A 21 6.19 43.85 -14.04
N HIS A 22 7.05 44.74 -14.56
CA HIS A 22 8.15 45.34 -13.79
C HIS A 22 7.62 46.11 -12.58
N THR A 23 6.56 46.90 -12.75
CA THR A 23 5.93 47.62 -11.65
C THR A 23 5.38 46.68 -10.58
N ARG A 24 4.91 45.46 -10.93
CA ARG A 24 4.48 44.46 -9.93
C ARG A 24 5.67 43.93 -9.15
N CYS A 25 6.77 43.62 -9.83
CA CYS A 25 7.98 43.13 -9.18
C CYS A 25 8.55 44.18 -8.22
N TYR A 26 8.60 45.45 -8.64
CA TYR A 26 9.07 46.54 -7.78
C TYR A 26 8.11 46.82 -6.62
N GLY A 27 6.79 46.85 -6.86
CA GLY A 27 5.80 47.01 -5.78
C GLY A 27 5.84 45.85 -4.78
N ALA A 28 6.03 44.62 -5.24
CA ALA A 28 6.19 43.46 -4.37
C ALA A 28 7.48 43.52 -3.54
N ALA A 29 8.60 43.94 -4.16
CA ALA A 29 9.86 44.13 -3.46
C ALA A 29 9.76 45.25 -2.40
N LEU A 30 9.12 46.37 -2.73
CA LEU A 30 8.88 47.46 -1.79
C LEU A 30 7.98 47.01 -0.63
N ARG A 31 6.92 46.25 -0.90
CA ARG A 31 6.06 45.69 0.14
C ARG A 31 6.80 44.68 1.04
N PHE A 32 7.70 43.89 0.47
CA PHE A 32 8.51 42.93 1.23
C PHE A 32 9.48 43.65 2.17
N ASN A 33 10.14 44.70 1.68
CA ASN A 33 11.16 45.44 2.43
C ASN A 33 10.59 46.45 3.42
N ARG A 34 9.51 47.15 3.05
CA ARG A 34 8.94 48.29 3.82
C ARG A 34 7.57 48.00 4.42
N GLY A 35 7.02 46.80 4.22
CA GLY A 35 5.69 46.41 4.70
C GLY A 35 4.54 47.05 3.89
N PRO A 36 3.29 46.61 4.09
CA PRO A 36 2.12 47.10 3.35
C PRO A 36 1.91 48.62 3.33
N LYS A 37 2.33 49.36 4.37
CA LYS A 37 2.13 50.83 4.44
C LYS A 37 3.02 51.63 3.47
N TRP A 38 3.98 50.98 2.81
CA TRP A 38 4.89 51.65 1.86
C TRP A 38 4.17 52.48 0.80
N SER A 39 3.01 52.02 0.31
CA SER A 39 2.28 52.66 -0.78
C SER A 39 1.64 53.99 -0.36
N THR A 40 1.21 54.11 0.90
CA THR A 40 0.60 55.35 1.43
C THR A 40 1.67 56.38 1.77
N SER A 41 2.78 55.96 2.38
CA SER A 41 3.94 56.81 2.62
C SER A 41 4.52 57.36 1.32
N THR A 42 4.79 56.49 0.35
CA THR A 42 5.31 56.90 -0.96
C THR A 42 4.28 57.70 -1.78
N TRP A 43 2.98 57.62 -1.47
CA TRP A 43 1.99 58.53 -2.06
C TRP A 43 2.19 59.95 -1.55
N GLN A 44 2.25 60.08 -0.22
CA GLN A 44 2.40 61.36 0.44
C GLN A 44 3.73 62.03 0.04
N ASP A 45 4.83 61.28 0.03
CA ASP A 45 6.16 61.79 -0.31
C ASP A 45 6.27 62.33 -1.74
N ILE A 46 5.58 61.71 -2.70
CA ILE A 46 5.67 62.07 -4.13
C ILE A 46 4.69 63.19 -4.48
N THR A 47 3.51 63.16 -3.88
CA THR A 47 2.41 64.06 -4.29
C THR A 47 2.22 65.25 -3.36
N ASN A 48 2.87 65.25 -2.19
CA ASN A 48 2.60 66.19 -1.09
C ASN A 48 1.12 66.28 -0.69
N THR A 49 0.31 65.26 -1.02
CA THR A 49 -1.11 65.16 -0.65
C THR A 49 -1.34 63.98 0.28
N ILE A 50 -2.31 64.13 1.18
CA ILE A 50 -2.70 63.04 2.09
C ILE A 50 -3.44 61.97 1.28
N PRO A 51 -3.05 60.69 1.37
CA PRO A 51 -3.78 59.62 0.72
C PRO A 51 -5.22 59.54 1.24
N GLY A 52 -6.18 59.20 0.36
CA GLY A 52 -7.59 59.11 0.75
C GLY A 52 -7.82 58.14 1.92
N TYR A 53 -8.76 58.47 2.81
CA TYR A 53 -9.01 57.75 4.06
C TYR A 53 -9.11 56.23 3.90
N HIS A 54 -9.91 55.74 2.94
CA HIS A 54 -10.08 54.30 2.71
C HIS A 54 -8.80 53.61 2.22
N PHE A 55 -7.99 54.32 1.43
CA PHE A 55 -6.72 53.81 0.95
C PHE A 55 -5.76 53.68 2.14
N ASP A 56 -5.57 54.73 2.93
CA ASP A 56 -4.66 54.70 4.09
C ASP A 56 -5.10 53.68 5.16
N LYS A 57 -6.40 53.61 5.45
CA LYS A 57 -6.98 52.62 6.38
C LYS A 57 -6.65 51.19 5.97
N LEU A 58 -6.85 50.84 4.69
CA LEU A 58 -6.62 49.47 4.20
C LEU A 58 -5.16 49.02 4.38
N PHE A 59 -4.18 49.86 4.08
CA PHE A 59 -2.78 49.46 4.25
C PHE A 59 -2.31 49.50 5.68
N THR A 60 -2.89 50.39 6.49
CA THR A 60 -2.65 50.41 7.93
C THR A 60 -3.15 49.12 8.58
N GLU A 61 -4.36 48.65 8.23
CA GLU A 61 -4.88 47.36 8.71
C GLU A 61 -4.00 46.17 8.25
N ARG A 62 -3.54 46.18 6.99
CA ARG A 62 -2.63 45.16 6.47
C ARG A 62 -1.26 45.17 7.15
N GLN A 63 -0.76 46.35 7.50
CA GLN A 63 0.49 46.53 8.24
C GLN A 63 0.38 45.94 9.64
N LEU A 64 -0.69 46.28 10.37
CA LEU A 64 -0.99 45.72 11.70
C LEU A 64 -1.14 44.19 11.65
N ALA A 65 -1.81 43.65 10.63
CA ALA A 65 -1.93 42.21 10.44
C ALA A 65 -0.57 41.52 10.20
N LEU A 66 0.37 42.18 9.51
CA LEU A 66 1.72 41.66 9.31
C LEU A 66 2.50 41.64 10.63
N GLU A 67 2.44 42.71 11.41
CA GLU A 67 3.10 42.84 12.71
C GLU A 67 2.58 41.79 13.70
N ASN A 68 1.25 41.64 13.80
CA ASN A 68 0.63 40.60 14.62
C ASN A 68 1.06 39.19 14.20
N ASN A 69 1.13 38.92 12.90
CA ASN A 69 1.62 37.63 12.39
C ASN A 69 3.10 37.39 12.73
N ASN A 70 3.94 38.43 12.72
CA ASN A 70 5.35 38.31 13.09
C ASN A 70 5.51 38.02 14.58
N ILE A 71 4.71 38.67 15.43
CA ILE A 71 4.64 38.39 16.88
C ILE A 71 4.18 36.94 17.12
N ILE A 72 3.13 36.48 16.44
CA ILE A 72 2.66 35.08 16.57
C ILE A 72 3.76 34.10 16.13
N LYS A 73 4.47 34.39 15.03
CA LYS A 73 5.55 33.53 14.53
C LYS A 73 6.81 33.55 15.40
N SER A 74 7.04 34.61 16.17
CA SER A 74 8.21 34.72 17.05
C SER A 74 8.08 33.86 18.31
N LYS A 75 6.84 33.52 18.71
CA LYS A 75 6.54 32.70 19.89
C LYS A 75 7.28 31.34 19.86
N PRO A 76 7.92 30.92 20.97
CA PRO A 76 8.72 29.69 21.03
C PRO A 76 7.95 28.43 20.63
N GLU A 77 6.69 28.30 21.05
CA GLU A 77 5.84 27.15 20.74
C GLU A 77 5.54 27.03 19.23
N ILE A 78 5.31 28.16 18.56
CA ILE A 78 5.06 28.22 17.11
C ILE A 78 6.35 27.88 16.34
N LYS A 79 7.52 28.41 16.77
CA LYS A 79 8.81 28.06 16.18
C LYS A 79 9.11 26.57 16.29
N SER A 80 8.92 25.99 17.47
CA SER A 80 9.13 24.55 17.73
C SER A 80 8.20 23.68 16.89
N SER A 81 6.90 23.98 16.82
CA SER A 81 5.93 23.26 15.98
C SER A 81 6.29 23.31 14.48
N ARG A 82 6.79 24.45 14.00
CA ARG A 82 7.20 24.64 12.60
C ARG A 82 8.49 23.87 12.29
N TRP A 83 9.46 23.88 13.21
CA TRP A 83 10.67 23.08 13.10
C TRP A 83 10.35 21.58 13.10
N LYS A 84 9.48 21.10 14.01
CA LYS A 84 9.01 19.70 14.03
C LYS A 84 8.35 19.28 12.72
N ARG A 85 7.47 20.11 12.15
CA ARG A 85 6.86 19.87 10.82
C ARG A 85 7.89 19.85 9.69
N LYS A 86 8.88 20.76 9.71
CA LYS A 86 9.98 20.76 8.75
C LYS A 86 10.81 19.48 8.87
N MET A 87 11.22 19.09 10.08
CA MET A 87 11.97 17.86 10.30
C MET A 87 11.16 16.60 9.94
N ALA A 88 9.85 16.58 10.17
CA ALA A 88 8.98 15.49 9.73
C ALA A 88 8.91 15.34 8.19
N SER A 89 9.13 16.43 7.45
CA SER A 89 9.25 16.43 5.98
C SER A 89 10.66 16.06 5.48
N VAL A 90 11.68 16.16 6.34
CA VAL A 90 13.04 15.70 6.07
C VAL A 90 13.15 14.23 6.52
N LYS A 91 12.36 13.36 5.88
CA LYS A 91 12.78 11.96 5.73
C LYS A 91 13.92 11.95 4.71
N GLU A 92 14.99 11.21 4.97
CA GLU A 92 16.20 11.10 4.14
C GLU A 92 15.89 11.27 2.64
N GLY A 93 16.09 12.50 2.17
CA GLY A 93 15.77 12.87 0.81
C GLY A 93 16.88 12.38 -0.09
N ASN A 94 16.67 11.23 -0.72
CA ASN A 94 17.52 10.64 -1.76
C ASN A 94 17.45 11.47 -3.07
N THR A 95 17.58 12.79 -2.96
CA THR A 95 17.37 13.73 -4.06
C THR A 95 18.58 13.73 -5.00
N LYS A 96 18.32 13.94 -6.30
CA LYS A 96 19.35 14.05 -7.34
C LYS A 96 20.44 15.09 -7.00
N LYS A 97 20.07 16.13 -6.25
CA LYS A 97 20.96 17.19 -5.78
C LYS A 97 21.93 16.68 -4.70
N ALA A 98 21.45 15.88 -3.74
CA ALA A 98 22.32 15.21 -2.77
C ALA A 98 23.31 14.25 -3.46
N ARG A 99 22.86 13.49 -4.47
CA ARG A 99 23.73 12.61 -5.26
C ARG A 99 24.84 13.33 -6.03
N MET A 100 24.62 14.56 -6.49
CA MET A 100 25.64 15.35 -7.20
C MET A 100 26.72 15.94 -6.29
N HIS A 101 26.43 16.16 -5.00
CA HIS A 101 27.34 16.86 -4.10
C HIS A 101 28.41 15.96 -3.46
N TYR A 102 28.22 14.64 -3.38
CA TYR A 102 29.14 13.74 -2.68
C TYR A 102 30.12 12.98 -3.60
N GLY A 103 30.11 13.23 -4.92
CA GLY A 103 31.02 12.61 -5.88
C GLY A 103 30.71 11.13 -6.19
N ASN A 104 31.24 10.60 -7.30
CA ASN A 104 30.94 9.22 -7.75
C ASN A 104 31.37 8.13 -6.73
N GLN A 105 32.28 8.45 -5.80
CA GLN A 105 32.78 7.51 -4.79
C GLN A 105 31.91 7.42 -3.52
N SER A 106 30.97 8.34 -3.29
CA SER A 106 30.10 8.28 -2.09
C SER A 106 29.00 7.24 -2.17
N ILE A 107 28.96 6.43 -3.25
CA ILE A 107 27.93 5.42 -3.52
C ILE A 107 28.51 4.00 -3.39
N GLN A 108 29.80 3.83 -3.06
CA GLN A 108 30.31 2.50 -2.73
C GLN A 108 29.69 2.02 -1.42
N VAL A 109 28.55 1.36 -1.57
CA VAL A 109 28.01 0.47 -0.57
C VAL A 109 28.98 -0.70 -0.50
N GLU A 110 29.89 -0.66 0.47
CA GLU A 110 30.66 -1.86 0.81
C GLU A 110 29.67 -2.98 1.13
N GLU A 111 29.85 -4.12 0.45
CA GLU A 111 29.03 -5.30 0.71
C GLU A 111 29.37 -5.81 2.12
N ASP A 112 28.36 -5.97 2.98
CA ASP A 112 28.53 -6.44 4.37
C ASP A 112 29.15 -7.84 4.49
N ILE A 113 29.00 -8.66 3.45
CA ILE A 113 29.57 -10.00 3.29
C ILE A 113 29.88 -10.21 1.81
N THR A 114 30.80 -11.11 1.51
CA THR A 114 31.10 -11.46 0.12
C THR A 114 29.94 -12.22 -0.52
N LYS A 115 29.85 -12.19 -1.86
CA LYS A 115 28.84 -12.95 -2.62
C LYS A 115 28.91 -14.45 -2.36
N SER A 116 30.11 -15.00 -2.19
CA SER A 116 30.33 -16.43 -1.91
C SER A 116 29.75 -16.82 -0.55
N GLU A 117 30.04 -16.05 0.50
CA GLU A 117 29.52 -16.31 1.85
C GLU A 117 28.00 -16.17 1.91
N LEU A 118 27.42 -15.21 1.18
CA LEU A 118 25.97 -15.06 1.09
C LEU A 118 25.34 -16.30 0.46
N GLU A 119 25.92 -16.82 -0.62
CA GLU A 119 25.40 -17.99 -1.32
C GLU A 119 25.51 -19.28 -0.50
N GLU A 120 26.59 -19.42 0.28
CA GLU A 120 26.72 -20.50 1.26
C GLU A 120 25.61 -20.43 2.32
N LYS A 121 25.36 -19.24 2.89
CA LYS A 121 24.28 -19.03 3.86
C LYS A 121 22.91 -19.34 3.27
N LYS A 122 22.65 -18.98 2.02
CA LYS A 122 21.41 -19.35 1.31
C LYS A 122 21.28 -20.86 1.21
N THR A 123 22.32 -21.55 0.77
CA THR A 123 22.33 -23.01 0.61
C THR A 123 22.04 -23.72 1.93
N ILE A 124 22.71 -23.31 3.02
CA ILE A 124 22.47 -23.84 4.36
C ILE A 124 21.01 -23.65 4.78
N PHE A 125 20.49 -22.43 4.62
CA PHE A 125 19.11 -22.12 5.00
C PHE A 125 18.08 -22.91 4.17
N MET A 126 18.33 -23.08 2.87
CA MET A 126 17.46 -23.84 1.98
C MET A 126 17.42 -25.31 2.38
N ASN A 127 18.58 -25.92 2.64
CA ASN A 127 18.68 -27.32 3.08
C ASN A 127 17.99 -27.55 4.43
N GLN A 128 18.06 -26.58 5.34
CA GLN A 128 17.43 -26.68 6.66
C GLN A 128 15.91 -26.51 6.64
N ASN A 129 15.35 -25.73 5.71
CA ASN A 129 13.93 -25.32 5.76
C ASN A 129 13.05 -25.83 4.61
N TYR A 130 13.64 -26.28 3.50
CA TYR A 130 12.90 -26.58 2.26
C TYR A 130 13.23 -27.94 1.64
N ASN A 131 13.91 -28.82 2.36
CA ASN A 131 14.10 -30.22 2.01
C ASN A 131 13.30 -31.13 2.97
N LEU A 132 12.02 -30.79 3.15
CA LEU A 132 11.12 -31.45 4.09
C LEU A 132 10.49 -32.68 3.42
N GLU A 133 10.37 -33.75 4.18
CA GLU A 133 9.60 -34.92 3.74
C GLU A 133 8.10 -34.64 3.71
N LEU A 134 7.37 -35.40 2.89
CA LEU A 134 5.92 -35.26 2.75
C LEU A 134 5.16 -35.47 4.07
N SER A 135 5.67 -36.34 4.94
CA SER A 135 5.16 -36.55 6.31
C SER A 135 5.20 -35.24 7.11
N HIS A 136 6.34 -34.56 7.09
CA HIS A 136 6.54 -33.31 7.81
C HIS A 136 5.71 -32.15 7.23
N ILE A 137 5.56 -32.08 5.90
CA ILE A 137 4.66 -31.10 5.25
C ILE A 137 3.22 -31.26 5.78
N LYS A 138 2.72 -32.50 5.86
CA LYS A 138 1.37 -32.79 6.39
C LYS A 138 1.26 -32.47 7.88
N GLU A 139 2.32 -32.68 8.65
CA GLU A 139 2.36 -32.30 10.07
C GLU A 139 2.29 -30.78 10.27
N ILE A 140 2.98 -30.01 9.43
CA ILE A 140 2.90 -28.53 9.45
C ILE A 140 1.44 -28.11 9.28
N GLU A 141 0.73 -28.62 8.28
CA GLU A 141 -0.68 -28.29 8.07
C GLU A 141 -1.52 -28.64 9.31
N LYS A 142 -1.36 -29.84 9.85
CA LYS A 142 -2.12 -30.34 11.00
C LYS A 142 -1.93 -29.47 12.25
N HIS A 143 -0.70 -29.11 12.58
CA HIS A 143 -0.38 -28.31 13.78
C HIS A 143 -0.72 -26.82 13.63
N THR A 144 -1.00 -26.38 12.40
CA THR A 144 -1.25 -24.97 12.08
C THR A 144 -2.70 -24.66 11.72
N LYS A 145 -3.62 -25.62 11.89
CA LYS A 145 -5.07 -25.47 11.63
C LYS A 145 -5.76 -24.33 12.39
N LEU A 146 -5.19 -23.89 13.51
CA LEU A 146 -5.71 -22.77 14.30
C LEU A 146 -5.21 -21.39 13.80
N GLN A 147 -4.44 -21.38 12.71
CA GLN A 147 -3.96 -20.22 11.97
C GLN A 147 -3.43 -19.09 12.87
N LEU A 148 -4.14 -17.95 12.93
CA LEU A 148 -3.71 -16.75 13.66
C LEU A 148 -3.47 -16.96 15.16
N THR A 149 -4.08 -17.99 15.76
CA THR A 149 -3.87 -18.32 17.18
C THR A 149 -2.69 -19.29 17.39
N SER A 150 -2.13 -19.83 16.31
CA SER A 150 -0.99 -20.74 16.33
C SER A 150 0.33 -19.99 16.09
N ALA A 151 1.23 -20.04 17.07
CA ALA A 151 2.58 -19.49 16.93
C ALA A 151 3.38 -20.23 15.83
N SER A 152 3.21 -21.55 15.73
CA SER A 152 3.88 -22.35 14.68
C SER A 152 3.40 -21.94 13.29
N TRP A 153 2.11 -21.61 13.11
CA TRP A 153 1.61 -21.08 11.84
C TRP A 153 2.29 -19.77 11.47
N MET A 154 2.51 -18.88 12.43
CA MET A 154 3.23 -17.62 12.19
C MET A 154 4.69 -17.86 11.81
N ASP A 155 5.38 -18.78 12.50
CA ASP A 155 6.80 -19.04 12.26
C ASP A 155 7.04 -19.73 10.93
N GLU A 156 6.22 -20.71 10.55
CA GLU A 156 6.31 -21.36 9.24
C GLU A 156 5.99 -20.39 8.09
N ARG A 157 5.12 -19.40 8.31
CA ARG A 157 4.83 -18.35 7.32
C ARG A 157 5.96 -17.34 7.15
N LYS A 158 6.72 -17.02 8.21
CA LYS A 158 7.86 -16.09 8.09
C LYS A 158 8.95 -16.66 7.18
N LYS A 159 9.06 -17.99 7.12
CA LYS A 159 10.01 -18.71 6.27
C LYS A 159 9.54 -18.82 4.81
N ARG A 160 8.30 -18.48 4.47
CA ARG A 160 7.71 -18.81 3.15
C ARG A 160 7.00 -17.63 2.51
N LEU A 161 7.03 -17.57 1.19
CA LEU A 161 6.17 -16.67 0.43
C LEU A 161 4.76 -17.26 0.38
N THR A 162 3.79 -16.54 0.93
CA THR A 162 2.42 -17.05 1.10
C THR A 162 1.46 -16.55 0.02
N ALA A 163 0.47 -17.38 -0.33
CA ALA A 163 -0.49 -17.12 -1.42
C ALA A 163 -1.17 -15.73 -1.35
N SER A 164 -1.47 -15.24 -0.14
CA SER A 164 -2.07 -13.91 0.08
C SER A 164 -1.22 -12.75 -0.43
N ASN A 165 0.08 -12.97 -0.68
CA ASN A 165 1.02 -11.97 -1.18
C ASN A 165 1.38 -12.17 -2.67
N PHE A 166 0.90 -13.23 -3.33
CA PHE A 166 1.29 -13.54 -4.71
C PHE A 166 0.91 -12.45 -5.69
N GLY A 167 -0.28 -11.86 -5.54
CA GLY A 167 -0.70 -10.74 -6.38
C GLY A 167 0.19 -9.50 -6.24
N LEU A 168 0.73 -9.23 -5.03
CA LEU A 168 1.66 -8.12 -4.81
C LEU A 168 2.99 -8.35 -5.52
N VAL A 169 3.50 -9.58 -5.46
CA VAL A 169 4.75 -9.97 -6.12
C VAL A 169 4.58 -9.98 -7.65
N TYR A 170 3.53 -10.63 -8.14
CA TYR A 170 3.27 -10.79 -9.58
C TYR A 170 3.12 -9.46 -10.32
N LYS A 171 2.42 -8.50 -9.71
CA LYS A 171 2.11 -7.19 -10.29
C LYS A 171 3.17 -6.13 -9.98
N ARG A 172 4.24 -6.52 -9.28
CA ARG A 172 5.26 -5.58 -8.85
C ARG A 172 5.93 -4.91 -10.05
N ASN A 173 6.07 -3.59 -9.99
CA ASN A 173 6.86 -2.86 -10.98
C ASN A 173 8.36 -3.08 -10.72
N PRO A 174 9.13 -3.65 -11.68
CA PRO A 174 10.56 -3.90 -11.51
C PRO A 174 11.39 -2.63 -11.24
N LYS A 175 10.88 -1.44 -11.63
CA LYS A 175 11.54 -0.15 -11.45
C LYS A 175 11.46 0.41 -10.03
N ILE A 176 10.54 -0.10 -9.20
CA ILE A 176 10.41 0.31 -7.79
C ILE A 176 11.40 -0.51 -6.97
N PRO A 177 12.03 0.01 -5.90
CA PRO A 177 12.84 -0.80 -4.97
C PRO A 177 12.06 -1.94 -4.32
N VAL A 178 12.72 -3.06 -4.02
CA VAL A 178 12.09 -4.25 -3.39
C VAL A 178 11.98 -4.13 -1.89
N THR A 179 12.85 -3.31 -1.28
CA THR A 179 12.95 -3.09 0.16
C THR A 179 11.59 -2.89 0.84
N PRO A 180 10.66 -2.02 0.37
CA PRO A 180 9.38 -1.83 1.05
C PRO A 180 8.52 -3.11 1.09
N LEU A 181 8.54 -3.90 0.02
CA LEU A 181 7.79 -5.14 -0.06
C LEU A 181 8.40 -6.21 0.85
N VAL A 182 9.71 -6.45 0.76
CA VAL A 182 10.40 -7.41 1.65
C VAL A 182 10.21 -7.02 3.12
N ASN A 183 10.32 -5.74 3.44
CA ASN A 183 10.07 -5.23 4.77
C ASN A 183 8.64 -5.51 5.25
N SER A 184 7.64 -5.31 4.39
CA SER A 184 6.24 -5.62 4.71
C SER A 184 5.96 -7.11 4.88
N LEU A 185 6.73 -7.98 4.21
CA LEU A 185 6.55 -9.44 4.30
C LEU A 185 7.23 -10.02 5.54
N LEU A 186 8.45 -9.59 5.85
CA LEU A 186 9.28 -10.19 6.90
C LEU A 186 9.18 -9.47 8.25
N TYR A 187 8.93 -8.16 8.25
CA TYR A 187 9.06 -7.32 9.45
C TYR A 187 7.80 -6.52 9.77
N SER A 188 6.64 -6.90 9.20
CA SER A 188 5.38 -6.23 9.50
C SER A 188 5.03 -6.33 10.98
N THR A 189 4.73 -5.18 11.58
CA THR A 189 4.23 -5.05 12.95
C THR A 189 2.72 -4.84 12.99
N PHE A 190 2.02 -5.06 11.87
CA PHE A 190 0.59 -4.82 11.77
C PHE A 190 -0.20 -5.73 12.72
N LYS A 191 -0.88 -5.12 13.70
CA LYS A 191 -1.71 -5.82 14.70
C LYS A 191 -3.20 -5.91 14.32
N GLY A 192 -3.53 -5.71 13.05
CA GLY A 192 -4.92 -5.63 12.60
C GLY A 192 -5.57 -4.25 12.78
N ASN A 193 -6.50 -3.91 11.89
CA ASN A 193 -7.37 -2.74 12.03
C ASN A 193 -8.81 -3.17 12.37
N LYS A 194 -9.74 -2.22 12.50
CA LYS A 194 -11.15 -2.52 12.79
C LYS A 194 -11.74 -3.50 11.77
N ALA A 195 -11.49 -3.28 10.48
CA ALA A 195 -12.00 -4.15 9.42
C ALA A 195 -11.40 -5.57 9.48
N THR A 196 -10.10 -5.72 9.71
CA THR A 196 -9.45 -7.04 9.84
C THR A 196 -9.99 -7.82 11.04
N ARG A 197 -10.08 -7.19 12.22
CA ARG A 197 -10.62 -7.83 13.43
C ARG A 197 -12.09 -8.21 13.25
N PHE A 198 -12.85 -7.37 12.57
CA PHE A 198 -14.25 -7.65 12.29
C PHE A 198 -14.39 -8.82 11.32
N GLY A 199 -13.66 -8.80 10.20
CA GLY A 199 -13.69 -9.86 9.19
C GLY A 199 -13.37 -11.24 9.76
N LEU A 200 -12.43 -11.33 10.70
CA LEU A 200 -12.09 -12.57 11.40
C LEU A 200 -13.23 -13.10 12.29
N ARG A 201 -13.96 -12.21 12.98
CA ARG A 201 -15.10 -12.64 13.82
C ARG A 201 -16.26 -13.17 12.97
N GLU A 202 -16.44 -12.57 11.80
CA GLU A 202 -17.52 -12.88 10.87
C GLU A 202 -17.28 -14.09 9.98
N GLU A 203 -16.06 -14.62 9.97
CA GLU A 203 -15.67 -15.72 9.08
C GLU A 203 -16.53 -16.96 9.31
N ARG A 204 -16.71 -17.36 10.58
CA ARG A 204 -17.56 -18.51 10.95
C ARG A 204 -19.02 -18.34 10.52
N VAL A 205 -19.56 -17.12 10.65
CA VAL A 205 -20.92 -16.79 10.21
C VAL A 205 -21.02 -16.91 8.69
N THR A 206 -20.01 -16.41 7.97
CA THR A 206 -19.95 -16.47 6.51
C THR A 206 -19.88 -17.90 6.00
N ILE A 207 -19.13 -18.79 6.67
CA ILE A 207 -19.08 -20.23 6.37
C ILE A 207 -20.47 -20.85 6.55
N GLN A 208 -21.18 -20.53 7.64
CA GLN A 208 -22.53 -21.05 7.87
C GLN A 208 -23.51 -20.59 6.80
N GLU A 209 -23.50 -19.31 6.43
CA GLU A 209 -24.32 -18.76 5.36
C GLU A 209 -24.00 -19.41 4.00
N TYR A 210 -22.72 -19.62 3.69
CA TYR A 210 -22.27 -20.31 2.48
C TYR A 210 -22.84 -21.74 2.40
N VAL A 211 -22.71 -22.52 3.49
CA VAL A 211 -23.25 -23.89 3.56
C VAL A 211 -24.77 -23.88 3.34
N GLN A 212 -25.49 -22.94 3.98
CA GLN A 212 -26.94 -22.81 3.82
C GLN A 212 -27.34 -22.45 2.39
N GLN A 213 -26.61 -21.55 1.71
CA GLN A 213 -26.89 -21.20 0.32
C GLN A 213 -26.68 -22.35 -0.63
N LYS A 214 -25.60 -23.12 -0.45
CA LYS A 214 -25.33 -24.32 -1.25
C LYS A 214 -26.40 -25.39 -1.02
N ALA A 215 -26.86 -25.56 0.23
CA ALA A 215 -27.97 -26.45 0.55
C ALA A 215 -29.28 -26.04 -0.16
N LYS A 216 -29.60 -24.74 -0.25
CA LYS A 216 -30.75 -24.24 -1.03
C LYS A 216 -30.63 -24.57 -2.53
N GLN A 217 -29.41 -24.62 -3.04
CA GLN A 217 -29.09 -25.05 -4.41
C GLN A 217 -29.03 -26.59 -4.55
N LYS A 218 -29.52 -27.34 -3.54
CA LYS A 218 -29.50 -28.82 -3.49
C LYS A 218 -28.09 -29.43 -3.48
N VAL A 219 -27.08 -28.67 -3.06
CA VAL A 219 -25.71 -29.15 -2.87
C VAL A 219 -25.43 -29.25 -1.37
N LYS A 220 -25.34 -30.47 -0.83
CA LYS A 220 -24.85 -30.68 0.54
C LYS A 220 -23.33 -30.72 0.53
N LEU A 221 -22.70 -30.02 1.46
CA LEU A 221 -21.26 -29.99 1.62
C LEU A 221 -20.89 -29.76 3.08
N LYS A 222 -19.63 -30.06 3.41
CA LYS A 222 -18.98 -29.68 4.67
C LYS A 222 -17.78 -28.79 4.38
N VAL A 223 -17.43 -27.94 5.35
CA VAL A 223 -16.24 -27.09 5.33
C VAL A 223 -15.35 -27.48 6.50
N GLU A 224 -14.11 -27.84 6.22
CA GLU A 224 -13.10 -28.22 7.21
C GLU A 224 -12.03 -27.13 7.35
N ASN A 225 -11.53 -26.93 8.56
CA ASN A 225 -10.45 -25.99 8.82
C ASN A 225 -9.14 -26.48 8.18
N MET A 226 -8.41 -25.56 7.54
CA MET A 226 -7.08 -25.80 7.00
C MET A 226 -6.00 -25.01 7.72
N GLY A 227 -4.85 -25.64 7.87
CA GLY A 227 -3.62 -24.99 8.31
C GLY A 227 -2.84 -24.40 7.14
N LEU A 228 -1.54 -24.23 7.36
CA LEU A 228 -0.59 -23.88 6.31
C LEU A 228 -0.22 -25.13 5.50
N VAL A 229 -0.62 -25.16 4.25
CA VAL A 229 -0.15 -26.13 3.26
C VAL A 229 1.14 -25.60 2.63
N VAL A 230 2.18 -26.43 2.61
CA VAL A 230 3.46 -26.12 1.95
C VAL A 230 3.44 -26.77 0.57
N ASP A 231 3.92 -26.07 -0.45
CA ASP A 231 4.02 -26.64 -1.80
C ASP A 231 5.07 -27.76 -1.82
N GLU A 232 4.71 -28.94 -2.33
CA GLU A 232 5.56 -30.12 -2.28
C GLU A 232 6.84 -29.97 -3.12
N GLU A 233 6.76 -29.27 -4.25
CA GLU A 233 7.88 -29.09 -5.19
C GLU A 233 8.69 -27.83 -4.88
N VAL A 234 8.01 -26.78 -4.41
CA VAL A 234 8.58 -25.45 -4.18
C VAL A 234 8.31 -25.04 -2.74
N GLN A 235 8.95 -25.72 -1.79
CA GLN A 235 8.61 -25.67 -0.36
C GLN A 235 8.80 -24.31 0.33
N PHE A 236 9.42 -23.34 -0.35
CA PHE A 236 9.42 -21.94 0.10
C PHE A 236 8.11 -21.19 -0.21
N LEU A 237 7.15 -21.82 -0.89
CA LEU A 237 5.80 -21.34 -1.11
C LEU A 237 4.84 -22.01 -0.12
N GLY A 238 3.83 -21.26 0.33
CA GLY A 238 2.79 -21.78 1.21
C GLY A 238 1.42 -21.14 1.01
N ALA A 239 0.38 -21.86 1.40
CA ALA A 239 -1.01 -21.49 1.25
C ALA A 239 -1.79 -21.78 2.54
N SER A 240 -2.74 -20.91 2.89
CA SER A 240 -3.66 -21.13 4.01
C SER A 240 -5.00 -20.57 3.55
N SER A 241 -5.93 -21.46 3.22
CA SER A 241 -7.29 -21.09 2.79
C SER A 241 -8.18 -20.93 4.01
N ASP A 242 -9.30 -20.23 3.84
CA ASP A 242 -10.31 -20.07 4.90
C ASP A 242 -11.11 -21.38 5.15
N GLY A 243 -11.00 -22.36 4.25
CA GLY A 243 -11.51 -23.72 4.50
C GLY A 243 -11.38 -24.66 3.29
N LYS A 244 -11.43 -25.96 3.56
CA LYS A 244 -11.55 -27.03 2.56
C LYS A 244 -13.00 -27.46 2.44
N VAL A 245 -13.54 -27.43 1.23
CA VAL A 245 -14.90 -27.89 0.92
C VAL A 245 -14.86 -29.34 0.48
N ILE A 246 -15.77 -30.14 1.01
CA ILE A 246 -16.02 -31.50 0.55
C ILE A 246 -17.53 -31.63 0.33
N ASP A 247 -17.95 -31.85 -0.92
CA ASP A 247 -19.36 -32.03 -1.24
C ASP A 247 -19.85 -33.47 -0.98
N GLN A 248 -21.15 -33.69 -1.15
CA GLN A 248 -21.80 -35.00 -0.99
C GLN A 248 -21.29 -36.10 -1.95
N HIS A 249 -20.54 -35.73 -3.00
CA HIS A 249 -19.93 -36.63 -3.96
C HIS A 249 -18.41 -36.79 -3.73
N ASN A 250 -17.91 -36.30 -2.60
CA ASN A 250 -16.48 -36.24 -2.26
C ASN A 250 -15.64 -35.39 -3.24
N ASN A 251 -16.26 -34.46 -3.98
CA ASN A 251 -15.48 -33.47 -4.71
C ASN A 251 -14.91 -32.46 -3.72
N GLU A 252 -13.61 -32.24 -3.84
CA GLU A 252 -12.87 -31.33 -2.98
C GLU A 252 -12.61 -29.99 -3.66
N GLY A 253 -12.67 -28.93 -2.87
CA GLY A 253 -12.30 -27.58 -3.29
C GLY A 253 -11.99 -26.71 -2.10
N LEU A 254 -11.88 -25.41 -2.33
CA LEU A 254 -11.52 -24.43 -1.31
C LEU A 254 -12.59 -23.37 -1.14
N ILE A 255 -12.54 -22.65 -0.02
CA ILE A 255 -13.17 -21.34 0.13
C ILE A 255 -12.14 -20.27 0.47
N GLU A 256 -12.37 -19.07 -0.06
CA GLU A 256 -11.67 -17.84 0.32
C GLU A 256 -12.70 -16.74 0.57
N ILE A 257 -12.75 -16.24 1.79
CA ILE A 257 -13.75 -15.32 2.31
C ILE A 257 -13.18 -13.91 2.42
N LYS A 258 -13.96 -12.93 1.96
CA LYS A 258 -13.71 -11.51 2.13
C LYS A 258 -14.94 -10.84 2.72
N ASN A 259 -14.93 -10.72 4.04
CA ASN A 259 -15.90 -9.92 4.79
C ASN A 259 -15.56 -8.43 4.64
N VAL A 260 -16.37 -7.70 3.86
CA VAL A 260 -16.16 -6.29 3.54
C VAL A 260 -16.99 -5.39 4.46
N LEU A 261 -16.29 -4.53 5.20
CA LEU A 261 -16.89 -3.50 6.04
C LEU A 261 -16.86 -2.16 5.29
N HIS A 262 -18.02 -1.72 4.80
CA HIS A 262 -18.15 -0.42 4.15
C HIS A 262 -18.57 0.66 5.18
N ASN A 263 -17.97 1.85 5.08
CA ASN A 263 -18.34 2.99 5.92
C ASN A 263 -19.75 3.54 5.61
N LYS A 264 -20.26 3.25 4.40
CA LYS A 264 -21.62 3.58 3.96
C LYS A 264 -22.33 2.28 3.64
N GLU A 265 -23.62 2.22 3.94
CA GLU A 265 -24.50 1.13 3.54
C GLU A 265 -24.58 1.06 2.02
N MET A 266 -24.18 -0.07 1.45
CA MET A 266 -24.22 -0.31 0.01
C MET A 266 -24.16 -1.80 -0.30
N THR A 267 -24.75 -2.19 -1.43
CA THR A 267 -24.62 -3.54 -2.00
C THR A 267 -23.24 -3.74 -2.64
N LEU A 268 -22.85 -4.98 -2.91
CA LEU A 268 -21.62 -5.31 -3.64
C LEU A 268 -21.66 -4.71 -5.05
N LEU A 269 -22.82 -4.71 -5.70
CA LEU A 269 -23.00 -4.08 -7.02
C LEU A 269 -22.75 -2.57 -6.96
N GLN A 270 -23.30 -1.88 -5.95
CA GLN A 270 -23.02 -0.45 -5.74
C GLN A 270 -21.54 -0.20 -5.41
N ALA A 271 -20.90 -1.09 -4.67
CA ALA A 271 -19.48 -1.03 -4.39
C ALA A 271 -18.62 -1.13 -5.66
N THR A 272 -19.01 -1.94 -6.67
CA THR A 272 -18.27 -2.00 -7.94
C THR A 272 -18.21 -0.67 -8.68
N SER A 273 -19.27 0.15 -8.57
CA SER A 273 -19.37 1.44 -9.26
C SER A 273 -18.77 2.60 -8.46
N SER A 274 -18.84 2.52 -7.12
CA SER A 274 -18.46 3.63 -6.23
C SER A 274 -17.04 3.52 -5.65
N ILE A 275 -16.48 2.31 -5.56
CA ILE A 275 -15.17 2.06 -4.95
C ILE A 275 -14.20 1.58 -6.04
N LYS A 276 -13.32 2.48 -6.49
CA LYS A 276 -12.33 2.19 -7.55
C LYS A 276 -11.45 0.97 -7.25
N THR A 277 -11.10 0.77 -5.99
CA THR A 277 -10.23 -0.33 -5.52
C THR A 277 -11.00 -1.60 -5.14
N PHE A 278 -12.30 -1.68 -5.41
CA PHE A 278 -13.09 -2.87 -5.07
C PHE A 278 -12.68 -4.06 -5.91
N CYS A 279 -12.72 -5.26 -5.30
CA CYS A 279 -12.20 -6.48 -5.91
C CYS A 279 -13.12 -7.05 -6.99
N LEU A 280 -14.44 -6.88 -6.86
CA LEU A 280 -15.40 -7.36 -7.85
C LEU A 280 -15.62 -6.36 -8.97
N GLU A 281 -16.06 -6.87 -10.12
CA GLU A 281 -16.59 -6.13 -11.25
C GLU A 281 -17.89 -6.79 -11.74
N LYS A 282 -18.75 -5.98 -12.37
CA LYS A 282 -19.94 -6.47 -13.04
C LYS A 282 -19.56 -6.96 -14.43
N ASN A 283 -19.67 -8.26 -14.67
CA ASN A 283 -19.53 -8.87 -15.98
C ASN A 283 -20.90 -9.43 -16.39
N ASN A 284 -21.51 -8.82 -17.40
CA ASN A 284 -22.91 -9.06 -17.77
C ASN A 284 -23.86 -8.86 -16.58
N ASN A 285 -24.56 -9.92 -16.16
CA ASN A 285 -25.51 -9.90 -15.05
C ASN A 285 -24.92 -10.47 -13.74
N GLU A 286 -23.62 -10.78 -13.71
CA GLU A 286 -22.98 -11.42 -12.56
C GLU A 286 -21.83 -10.58 -11.99
N LEU A 287 -21.59 -10.73 -10.70
CA LEU A 287 -20.45 -10.14 -10.02
C LEU A 287 -19.31 -11.16 -10.01
N THR A 288 -18.16 -10.75 -10.56
CA THR A 288 -16.97 -11.62 -10.65
C THR A 288 -15.74 -10.89 -10.14
N LEU A 289 -14.76 -11.64 -9.67
CA LEU A 289 -13.48 -11.17 -9.22
C LEU A 289 -12.67 -10.69 -10.43
N LYS A 290 -12.27 -9.43 -10.39
CA LYS A 290 -11.35 -8.84 -11.36
C LYS A 290 -10.13 -9.74 -11.54
N LYS A 291 -9.88 -10.23 -12.75
CA LYS A 291 -8.74 -11.12 -13.07
C LYS A 291 -7.39 -10.48 -12.75
N ASN A 292 -7.29 -9.15 -12.80
CA ASN A 292 -6.08 -8.41 -12.44
C ASN A 292 -6.03 -7.99 -10.94
N HIS A 293 -6.97 -8.43 -10.11
CA HIS A 293 -6.96 -8.13 -8.67
C HIS A 293 -6.01 -9.08 -7.91
N ASN A 294 -5.43 -8.61 -6.80
CA ASN A 294 -4.46 -9.41 -6.04
C ASN A 294 -5.06 -10.72 -5.51
N TYR A 295 -6.35 -10.69 -5.14
CA TYR A 295 -7.09 -11.87 -4.69
C TYR A 295 -7.23 -12.95 -5.78
N PHE A 296 -7.21 -12.60 -7.07
CA PHE A 296 -7.27 -13.60 -8.14
C PHE A 296 -6.00 -14.46 -8.15
N TYR A 297 -4.83 -13.81 -8.07
CA TYR A 297 -3.54 -14.50 -7.95
C TYR A 297 -3.40 -15.26 -6.63
N GLN A 298 -4.03 -14.78 -5.55
CA GLN A 298 -4.13 -15.54 -4.30
C GLN A 298 -4.94 -16.82 -4.49
N CYS A 299 -6.13 -16.74 -5.10
CA CYS A 299 -6.97 -17.91 -5.39
C CYS A 299 -6.22 -18.94 -6.24
N GLN A 300 -5.54 -18.49 -7.31
CA GLN A 300 -4.71 -19.37 -8.13
C GLN A 300 -3.56 -19.99 -7.33
N GLY A 301 -2.89 -19.22 -6.47
CA GLY A 301 -1.86 -19.75 -5.56
C GLY A 301 -2.39 -20.82 -4.61
N LEU A 302 -3.53 -20.59 -3.97
CA LEU A 302 -4.17 -21.55 -3.07
C LEU A 302 -4.48 -22.87 -3.78
N MET A 303 -5.13 -22.82 -4.95
CA MET A 303 -5.49 -24.02 -5.71
C MET A 303 -4.27 -24.79 -6.22
N ASN A 304 -3.23 -24.09 -6.68
CA ASN A 304 -2.03 -24.76 -7.21
C ASN A 304 -1.18 -25.39 -6.10
N ILE A 305 -1.05 -24.74 -4.94
CA ILE A 305 -0.31 -25.30 -3.80
C ILE A 305 -1.07 -26.46 -3.16
N CYS A 306 -2.38 -26.31 -2.94
CA CYS A 306 -3.20 -27.37 -2.36
C CYS A 306 -3.58 -28.48 -3.36
N LYS A 307 -3.19 -28.34 -4.64
CA LYS A 307 -3.52 -29.26 -5.75
C LYS A 307 -5.03 -29.53 -5.91
N LEU A 308 -5.85 -28.50 -5.67
CA LEU A 308 -7.32 -28.58 -5.76
C LEU A 308 -7.86 -27.89 -7.03
N PRO A 309 -8.96 -28.39 -7.63
CA PRO A 309 -9.43 -27.96 -8.94
C PRO A 309 -10.15 -26.61 -8.95
N TRP A 310 -10.73 -26.20 -7.82
CA TRP A 310 -11.53 -24.98 -7.74
C TRP A 310 -11.54 -24.37 -6.33
N ILE A 311 -11.91 -23.09 -6.27
CA ILE A 311 -12.15 -22.34 -5.05
C ILE A 311 -13.43 -21.51 -5.20
N ASP A 312 -14.31 -21.56 -4.20
CA ASP A 312 -15.43 -20.64 -4.10
C ASP A 312 -14.94 -19.35 -3.39
N PHE A 313 -14.82 -18.27 -4.15
CA PHE A 313 -14.46 -16.94 -3.66
C PHE A 313 -15.71 -16.21 -3.18
N ILE A 314 -15.75 -15.89 -1.88
CA ILE A 314 -16.93 -15.39 -1.20
C ILE A 314 -16.67 -13.96 -0.76
N VAL A 315 -17.47 -13.01 -1.23
CA VAL A 315 -17.45 -11.63 -0.75
C VAL A 315 -18.77 -11.34 -0.08
N ARG A 316 -18.74 -10.96 1.21
CA ARG A 316 -19.94 -10.69 1.99
C ARG A 316 -19.90 -9.30 2.59
N THR A 317 -20.97 -8.53 2.42
CA THR A 317 -21.14 -7.27 3.17
C THR A 317 -21.43 -7.59 4.62
N THR A 318 -20.68 -6.97 5.52
CA THR A 318 -20.90 -7.17 6.96
C THR A 318 -21.97 -6.24 7.54
N ASN A 319 -22.49 -5.31 6.73
CA ASN A 319 -23.58 -4.42 7.14
C ASN A 319 -24.90 -5.18 6.99
N PRO A 320 -25.79 -5.18 8.01
CA PRO A 320 -27.04 -5.94 7.96
C PRO A 320 -28.04 -5.36 6.96
N ASN A 321 -27.88 -4.09 6.59
CA ASN A 321 -28.74 -3.41 5.63
C ASN A 321 -27.91 -2.51 4.70
N PRO A 322 -27.86 -2.76 3.38
CA PRO A 322 -28.30 -3.99 2.73
C PRO A 322 -27.30 -5.14 2.98
N TYR A 323 -27.84 -6.30 3.36
CA TYR A 323 -27.11 -7.57 3.31
C TYR A 323 -26.87 -7.97 1.85
N ASP A 324 -25.66 -8.39 1.52
CA ASP A 324 -25.30 -8.87 0.19
C ASP A 324 -24.11 -9.83 0.26
N ILE A 325 -24.15 -10.88 -0.55
CA ILE A 325 -23.13 -11.93 -0.60
C ILE A 325 -23.00 -12.46 -2.02
N ASN A 326 -21.76 -12.45 -2.51
CA ASN A 326 -21.41 -13.00 -3.81
C ASN A 326 -20.54 -14.25 -3.60
N ILE A 327 -20.90 -15.34 -4.28
CA ILE A 327 -20.15 -16.59 -4.29
C ILE A 327 -19.79 -16.91 -5.73
N GLU A 328 -18.52 -16.76 -6.08
CA GLU A 328 -18.01 -17.09 -7.41
C GLU A 328 -17.14 -18.33 -7.34
N ARG A 329 -17.41 -19.33 -8.20
CA ARG A 329 -16.49 -20.46 -8.37
C ARG A 329 -15.38 -20.09 -9.36
N ILE A 330 -14.14 -20.14 -8.89
CA ILE A 330 -12.94 -19.93 -9.71
C ILE A 330 -12.24 -21.27 -9.89
N TYR A 331 -11.86 -21.58 -11.13
CA TYR A 331 -11.13 -22.80 -11.47
C TYR A 331 -9.62 -22.58 -11.50
N ARG A 332 -8.87 -23.65 -11.20
CA ARG A 332 -7.41 -23.67 -11.27
C ARG A 332 -6.95 -23.47 -12.71
N ASP A 333 -6.10 -22.48 -12.91
CA ASP A 333 -5.42 -22.20 -14.18
C ASP A 333 -3.95 -22.62 -14.04
N SER A 334 -3.66 -23.87 -14.42
CA SER A 334 -2.30 -24.43 -14.34
C SER A 334 -1.35 -23.78 -15.34
N VAL A 335 -1.86 -23.37 -16.50
CA VAL A 335 -1.06 -22.71 -17.54
C VAL A 335 -0.56 -21.35 -17.03
N MET A 336 -1.45 -20.53 -16.47
CA MET A 336 -1.06 -19.25 -15.88
C MET A 336 -0.12 -19.42 -14.68
N TRP A 337 -0.33 -20.47 -13.88
CA TRP A 337 0.56 -20.79 -12.77
C TRP A 337 1.97 -21.08 -13.25
N GLU A 338 2.14 -22.05 -14.16
CA GLU A 338 3.43 -22.54 -14.62
C GLU A 338 4.16 -21.50 -15.48
N GLN A 339 3.45 -20.84 -16.40
CA GLN A 339 4.08 -19.94 -17.38
C GLN A 339 4.27 -18.51 -16.88
N ASN A 340 3.48 -18.05 -15.89
CA ASN A 340 3.50 -16.64 -15.49
C ASN A 340 3.71 -16.42 -14.00
N LEU A 341 2.90 -17.05 -13.14
CA LEU A 341 2.89 -16.73 -11.72
C LEU A 341 4.10 -17.33 -11.01
N LEU A 342 4.31 -18.65 -11.12
CA LEU A 342 5.37 -19.39 -10.45
C LEU A 342 6.78 -18.85 -10.78
N PRO A 343 7.16 -18.57 -12.04
CA PRO A 343 8.50 -18.05 -12.36
C PRO A 343 8.79 -16.73 -11.64
N LYS A 344 7.81 -15.81 -11.58
CA LYS A 344 7.97 -14.53 -10.88
C LYS A 344 8.05 -14.69 -9.37
N LEU A 345 7.28 -15.62 -8.79
CA LEU A 345 7.35 -15.94 -7.36
C LEU A 345 8.71 -16.54 -6.98
N LYS A 346 9.23 -17.48 -7.78
CA LYS A 346 10.57 -18.06 -7.60
C LYS A 346 11.66 -17.00 -7.68
N ALA A 347 11.65 -16.19 -8.75
CA ALA A 347 12.62 -15.11 -8.93
C ALA A 347 12.57 -14.11 -7.76
N PHE A 348 11.37 -13.76 -7.27
CA PHE A 348 11.24 -12.86 -6.13
C PHE A 348 11.79 -13.47 -4.85
N PHE A 349 11.42 -14.72 -4.57
CA PHE A 349 11.86 -15.40 -3.36
C PHE A 349 13.39 -15.51 -3.32
N LEU A 350 14.00 -16.08 -4.37
CA LEU A 350 15.44 -16.37 -4.41
C LEU A 350 16.31 -15.10 -4.41
N ASN A 351 15.88 -14.06 -5.12
CA ASN A 351 16.70 -12.86 -5.31
C ASN A 351 16.46 -11.77 -4.27
N ALA A 352 15.28 -11.70 -3.66
CA ALA A 352 14.94 -10.61 -2.73
C ALA A 352 14.61 -11.07 -1.31
N MET A 353 13.84 -12.13 -1.15
CA MET A 353 13.38 -12.57 0.18
C MET A 353 14.44 -13.45 0.87
N LEU A 354 14.99 -14.44 0.17
CA LEU A 354 15.97 -15.39 0.70
C LEU A 354 17.26 -14.72 1.22
N PRO A 355 17.88 -13.74 0.53
CA PRO A 355 19.05 -13.05 1.07
C PRO A 355 18.78 -12.31 2.38
N GLU A 356 17.56 -11.80 2.56
CA GLU A 356 17.16 -11.11 3.80
C GLU A 356 16.81 -12.10 4.91
N LEU A 357 16.26 -13.27 4.58
CA LEU A 357 16.03 -14.37 5.53
C LEU A 357 17.35 -14.94 6.07
N THR A 358 18.36 -15.11 5.22
CA THR A 358 19.63 -15.74 5.59
C THR A 358 20.63 -14.77 6.22
N HIS A 359 20.58 -13.50 5.83
CA HIS A 359 21.43 -12.47 6.40
C HIS A 359 20.69 -11.12 6.52
N PRO A 360 19.89 -10.92 7.58
CA PRO A 360 19.07 -9.71 7.73
C PRO A 360 19.87 -8.40 7.75
N ARG A 361 19.46 -7.45 6.90
CA ARG A 361 19.93 -6.06 6.87
C ARG A 361 18.85 -5.06 7.33
N HIS A 362 17.67 -5.51 7.74
CA HIS A 362 16.66 -4.64 8.33
C HIS A 362 17.22 -3.80 9.49
N LYS A 363 17.01 -2.48 9.42
CA LYS A 363 17.55 -1.45 10.33
C LYS A 363 19.09 -1.33 10.36
N LYS A 364 19.81 -1.95 9.43
CA LYS A 364 21.26 -1.76 9.23
C LYS A 364 21.50 -0.93 7.97
N TYR A 365 22.60 -0.19 7.92
CA TYR A 365 23.10 0.39 6.67
C TYR A 365 23.79 -0.71 5.86
N PRO A 366 23.63 -0.79 4.52
CA PRO A 366 22.93 0.12 3.60
C PRO A 366 21.41 -0.09 3.49
N GLY A 367 20.84 -1.06 4.21
CA GLY A 367 19.44 -1.48 4.14
C GLY A 367 19.27 -2.85 3.47
N ILE A 368 18.01 -3.28 3.33
CA ILE A 368 17.65 -4.56 2.70
C ILE A 368 18.26 -4.64 1.30
N ARG A 369 18.80 -5.81 0.93
CA ARG A 369 19.47 -6.03 -0.35
C ARG A 369 18.51 -5.79 -1.52
N GLU A 370 18.90 -4.92 -2.44
CA GLU A 370 18.22 -4.72 -3.72
C GLU A 370 18.88 -5.63 -4.76
N PRO A 371 18.15 -6.55 -5.41
CA PRO A 371 18.72 -7.49 -6.38
C PRO A 371 19.16 -6.85 -7.72
N GLY A 372 19.15 -5.52 -7.83
CA GLY A 372 19.48 -4.80 -9.06
C GLY A 372 18.32 -4.80 -10.08
N ILE A 373 18.68 -4.82 -11.38
CA ILE A 373 17.69 -4.84 -12.47
C ILE A 373 16.99 -6.21 -12.45
N TRP A 374 15.70 -6.20 -12.13
CA TRP A 374 14.81 -7.33 -12.32
C TRP A 374 14.68 -7.57 -13.82
N VAL A 375 15.52 -8.44 -14.37
CA VAL A 375 15.18 -9.10 -15.64
C VAL A 375 14.06 -10.06 -15.26
N CYS A 376 12.81 -9.60 -15.39
CA CYS A 376 11.73 -10.53 -15.67
C CYS A 376 12.23 -11.32 -16.86
N ILE A 377 12.58 -12.60 -16.66
CA ILE A 377 12.70 -13.52 -17.79
C ILE A 377 11.31 -13.44 -18.44
N LEU A 378 11.27 -12.77 -19.59
CA LEU A 378 10.08 -12.59 -20.39
C LEU A 378 9.62 -13.94 -20.92
#